data_AF-A0A2A2B899-F1
#
_entry.id   AF-A0A2A2B899-F1
#
_cell.length_a   1.000
_cell.length_b   1.000
_cell.length_c   1.000
_cell.angle_alpha   90.00
_cell.angle_beta   90.00
_cell.angle_gamma   90.00
#
_symmetry.space_group_name_H-M   'P 1'
#
loop_
_entity.id
_entity.type
_entity.pdbx_description
1 polymer ?
#
loop_
_entity_poly.entity_id
_entity_poly.type
_entity_poly.pdbx_seq_one_letter_code
_entity_poly.pdbx_strand_id
1 'polypeptide(L)'
;MSIIIGIGVVTTITTLYLGKKCWHAFHKAVGISPGVLTYQDYHAPLSLTTLNWQQLNLNKKHLESLSEQQLRQLQRIDEKVHHYQAYQQELQAQHKTPAVNESQFVLHKMLHTRLPEVLASYYQLTHMHKNAKTVNGEKRAEAGELLQKVLDNIEQRLDTLLEQMERQHLQDLRVMNQYLDSHDH
;
A
#
# COMPACT_ATOMS: atom_id res chain seq x y z
N MET A 1 -29.39 62.55 25.56
CA MET A 1 -28.44 62.66 24.43
C MET A 1 -27.86 61.27 24.18
N SER A 2 -27.98 60.80 22.93
CA SER A 2 -27.37 59.59 22.33
C SER A 2 -27.93 58.21 22.71
N ILE A 3 -28.82 57.69 21.85
CA ILE A 3 -29.08 56.26 21.66
C ILE A 3 -28.31 55.86 20.40
N ILE A 4 -27.30 55.01 20.56
CA ILE A 4 -26.52 54.44 19.45
C ILE A 4 -27.21 53.17 18.98
N ILE A 5 -27.37 53.09 17.67
CA ILE A 5 -27.96 52.02 16.87
C ILE A 5 -27.10 50.76 16.98
N GLY A 6 -27.63 49.69 17.57
CA GLY A 6 -27.01 48.37 17.58
C GLY A 6 -27.59 47.49 16.47
N ILE A 7 -26.86 47.37 15.37
CA ILE A 7 -27.12 46.40 14.29
C ILE A 7 -26.80 45.01 14.84
N GLY A 8 -27.81 44.15 14.95
CA GLY A 8 -27.65 42.75 15.31
C GLY A 8 -27.07 41.96 14.14
N VAL A 9 -25.84 41.47 14.29
CA VAL A 9 -25.30 40.38 13.47
C VAL A 9 -25.03 39.22 14.42
N VAL A 10 -25.90 38.20 14.37
CA VAL A 10 -25.68 36.92 15.03
C VAL A 10 -24.73 36.12 14.15
N THR A 11 -23.42 36.25 14.37
CA THR A 11 -22.46 35.26 13.85
C THR A 11 -22.44 34.08 14.81
N THR A 12 -23.20 33.04 14.50
CA THR A 12 -23.05 31.71 15.11
C THR A 12 -21.69 31.14 14.72
N ILE A 13 -20.67 31.37 15.55
CA ILE A 13 -19.41 30.65 15.45
C ILE A 13 -19.66 29.26 16.03
N THR A 14 -19.90 28.27 15.17
CA THR A 14 -19.90 26.85 15.54
C THR A 14 -18.48 26.42 15.87
N THR A 15 -18.07 26.65 17.13
CA THR A 15 -16.86 26.03 17.68
C THR A 15 -17.12 24.53 17.88
N LEU A 16 -16.67 23.70 16.93
CA LEU A 16 -16.65 22.25 17.09
C LEU A 16 -15.60 21.87 18.15
N TYR A 17 -16.07 21.70 19.39
CA TYR A 17 -15.27 21.16 20.49
C TYR A 17 -15.11 19.65 20.30
N LEU A 18 -14.09 19.23 19.54
CA LEU A 18 -13.74 17.83 19.34
C LEU A 18 -13.14 17.26 20.65
N GLY A 19 -13.97 16.55 21.41
CA GLY A 19 -13.58 15.95 22.68
C GLY A 19 -12.50 14.86 22.54
N LYS A 20 -11.76 14.63 23.63
CA LYS A 20 -10.67 13.65 23.82
C LYS A 20 -10.95 12.24 23.27
N LYS A 21 -12.22 11.84 23.18
CA LYS A 21 -12.66 10.55 22.61
C LYS A 21 -12.60 10.52 21.07
N CYS A 22 -12.89 11.63 20.39
CA CYS A 22 -12.74 11.75 18.93
C CYS A 22 -11.27 11.76 18.53
N TRP A 23 -10.41 12.39 19.34
CA TRP A 23 -8.96 12.35 19.18
C TRP A 23 -8.41 10.92 19.27
N HIS A 24 -8.85 10.13 20.25
CA HIS A 24 -8.49 8.71 20.35
C HIS A 24 -9.02 7.86 19.18
N ALA A 25 -10.24 8.13 18.70
CA ALA A 25 -10.79 7.43 17.55
C ALA A 25 -10.01 7.77 16.27
N PHE A 26 -9.63 9.04 16.08
CA PHE A 26 -8.76 9.49 14.99
C PHE A 26 -7.41 8.77 15.03
N HIS A 27 -6.74 8.76 16.19
CA HIS A 27 -5.47 8.05 16.37
C HIS A 27 -5.55 6.54 16.14
N LYS A 28 -6.65 5.90 16.54
CA LYS A 28 -6.90 4.49 16.25
C LYS A 28 -7.14 4.23 14.76
N ALA A 29 -7.78 5.18 14.06
CA ALA A 29 -8.03 5.09 12.62
C ALA A 29 -6.76 5.35 11.79
N VAL A 30 -5.87 6.23 12.24
CA VAL A 30 -4.55 6.46 11.61
C VAL A 30 -3.44 5.51 12.11
N GLY A 31 -3.81 4.45 12.85
CA GLY A 31 -2.86 3.43 13.31
C GLY A 31 -1.89 3.85 14.42
N ILE A 32 -2.00 5.08 14.95
CA ILE A 32 -1.17 5.58 16.04
C ILE A 32 -1.86 5.23 17.37
N SER A 33 -1.65 4.02 17.88
CA SER A 33 -2.09 3.69 19.24
C SER A 33 -1.20 4.42 20.26
N PRO A 34 -1.73 5.31 21.11
CA PRO A 34 -0.90 6.03 22.07
C PRO A 34 -0.38 5.06 23.14
N GLY A 35 0.92 4.77 23.11
CA GLY A 35 1.60 4.08 24.21
C GLY A 35 2.66 3.04 23.83
N VAL A 36 2.82 2.65 22.56
CA VAL A 36 3.92 1.77 22.14
C VAL A 36 4.43 2.21 20.77
N LEU A 37 5.56 2.90 20.74
CA LEU A 37 6.35 3.01 19.52
C LEU A 37 6.96 1.63 19.27
N THR A 38 6.29 0.80 18.49
CA THR A 38 6.90 -0.41 17.95
C THR A 38 7.91 0.06 16.91
N TYR A 39 9.18 0.12 17.28
CA TYR A 39 10.26 0.27 16.31
C TYR A 39 10.24 -0.96 15.41
N GLN A 40 9.79 -0.77 14.18
CA GLN A 40 9.84 -1.79 13.15
C GLN A 40 11.24 -1.75 12.55
N ASP A 41 12.13 -2.61 13.07
CA ASP A 41 13.46 -2.77 12.52
C ASP A 41 13.36 -3.49 11.17
N TYR A 42 13.48 -2.73 10.08
CA TYR A 42 13.45 -3.22 8.70
C TYR A 42 14.64 -4.13 8.36
N HIS A 43 15.68 -4.16 9.19
CA HIS A 43 16.85 -5.00 8.99
C HIS A 43 16.86 -6.27 9.85
N ALA A 44 15.92 -6.41 10.79
CA ALA A 44 15.77 -7.60 11.60
C ALA A 44 15.56 -8.86 10.73
N PRO A 45 16.10 -10.02 11.15
CA PRO A 45 15.93 -11.26 10.39
C PRO A 45 14.44 -11.61 10.29
N LEU A 46 13.97 -11.84 9.06
CA LEU A 46 12.57 -12.19 8.83
C LEU A 46 12.30 -13.63 9.25
N SER A 47 11.34 -13.82 10.16
CA SER A 47 10.78 -15.13 10.48
C SER A 47 9.40 -15.32 9.84
N LEU A 48 9.17 -16.47 9.21
CA LEU A 48 7.86 -16.85 8.66
C LEU A 48 6.75 -16.93 9.72
N THR A 49 7.13 -17.11 10.99
CA THR A 49 6.19 -17.11 12.11
C THR A 49 5.71 -15.71 12.49
N THR A 50 6.51 -14.67 12.25
CA THR A 50 6.19 -13.27 12.55
C THR A 50 5.63 -12.52 11.35
N LEU A 51 5.76 -13.06 10.14
CA LEU A 51 5.20 -12.49 8.92
C LEU A 51 3.66 -12.54 8.94
N ASN A 52 3.07 -11.35 8.88
CA ASN A 52 1.64 -11.12 8.72
C ASN A 52 1.44 -10.23 7.49
N TRP A 53 0.77 -10.77 6.47
CA TRP A 53 0.46 -10.06 5.23
C TRP A 53 -0.83 -9.28 5.39
N GLN A 54 -0.81 -7.99 5.09
CA GLN A 54 -1.98 -7.14 5.24
C GLN A 54 -2.92 -7.27 4.05
N GLN A 55 -2.37 -7.33 2.83
CA GLN A 55 -3.14 -7.32 1.58
C GLN A 55 -2.93 -8.57 0.73
N LEU A 56 -1.75 -9.17 0.78
CA LEU A 56 -1.44 -10.39 0.04
C LEU A 56 -1.94 -11.63 0.78
N ASN A 57 -2.72 -12.48 0.12
CA ASN A 57 -3.11 -13.78 0.66
C ASN A 57 -2.15 -14.86 0.17
N LEU A 58 -1.02 -15.01 0.88
CA LEU A 58 0.04 -15.97 0.52
C LEU A 58 0.06 -17.18 1.46
N ASN A 59 0.22 -18.38 0.89
CA ASN A 59 0.37 -19.60 1.66
C ASN A 59 1.77 -19.69 2.29
N LYS A 60 1.83 -19.71 3.63
CA LYS A 60 3.09 -19.77 4.40
C LYS A 60 4.00 -20.92 4.00
N LYS A 61 3.45 -22.07 3.60
CA LYS A 61 4.27 -23.22 3.15
C LYS A 61 5.08 -22.88 1.91
N HIS A 62 4.51 -22.16 0.96
CA HIS A 62 5.20 -21.81 -0.29
C HIS A 62 6.36 -20.83 -0.05
N LEU A 63 6.30 -20.09 1.06
CA LEU A 63 7.30 -19.10 1.45
C LEU A 63 8.56 -19.74 2.09
N GLU A 64 8.48 -20.99 2.57
CA GLU A 64 9.61 -21.70 3.19
C GLU A 64 10.81 -21.88 2.25
N SER A 65 10.56 -21.87 0.95
CA SER A 65 11.57 -22.07 -0.09
C SER A 65 12.24 -20.76 -0.55
N LEU A 66 11.76 -19.62 -0.07
CA LEU A 66 12.24 -18.29 -0.47
C LEU A 66 13.49 -17.88 0.30
N SER A 67 14.36 -17.13 -0.37
CA SER A 67 15.45 -16.43 0.30
C SER A 67 14.91 -15.27 1.15
N GLU A 68 15.71 -14.83 2.13
CA GLU A 68 15.37 -13.66 2.95
C GLU A 68 15.15 -12.40 2.09
N GLN A 69 15.94 -12.22 1.03
CA GLN A 69 15.79 -11.09 0.11
C GLN A 69 14.42 -11.10 -0.60
N GLN A 70 13.97 -12.27 -1.06
CA GLN A 70 12.66 -12.44 -1.69
C GLN A 70 11.51 -12.21 -0.69
N LEU A 71 11.67 -12.66 0.57
CA LEU A 71 10.70 -12.38 1.63
C LEU A 71 10.60 -10.88 1.94
N ARG A 72 11.73 -10.17 2.03
CA ARG A 72 11.76 -8.71 2.21
C ARG A 72 11.11 -8.00 1.03
N GLN A 73 11.35 -8.48 -0.20
CA GLN A 73 10.71 -7.91 -1.38
C GLN A 73 9.19 -8.10 -1.35
N LEU A 74 8.70 -9.28 -0.99
CA LEU A 74 7.26 -9.51 -0.81
C LEU A 74 6.65 -8.60 0.26
N GLN A 75 7.39 -8.30 1.33
CA GLN A 75 6.95 -7.32 2.35
C GLN A 75 6.83 -5.91 1.78
N ARG A 76 7.82 -5.44 1.02
CA ARG A 76 7.72 -4.15 0.33
C ARG A 76 6.55 -4.12 -0.66
N ILE A 77 6.30 -5.23 -1.37
CA ILE A 77 5.16 -5.34 -2.28
C ILE A 77 3.85 -5.22 -1.49
N ASP A 78 3.69 -5.95 -0.37
CA ASP A 78 2.49 -5.88 0.48
C ASP A 78 2.23 -4.46 1.01
N GLU A 79 3.28 -3.77 1.45
CA GLU A 79 3.21 -2.38 1.91
C GLU A 79 2.81 -1.41 0.78
N LYS A 80 3.42 -1.54 -0.40
CA LYS A 80 3.06 -0.75 -1.60
C LYS A 80 1.61 -1.01 -2.03
N VAL A 81 1.14 -2.26 -1.96
CA VAL A 81 -0.26 -2.61 -2.24
C VAL A 81 -1.19 -1.96 -1.22
N HIS A 82 -0.82 -1.95 0.06
CA HIS A 82 -1.60 -1.28 1.10
C HIS A 82 -1.76 0.22 0.81
N HIS A 83 -0.66 0.93 0.52
CA HIS A 83 -0.71 2.36 0.15
C HIS A 83 -1.56 2.61 -1.10
N TYR A 84 -1.38 1.77 -2.12
CA TYR A 84 -2.15 1.88 -3.35
C TYR A 84 -3.66 1.70 -3.10
N GLN A 85 -4.05 0.71 -2.29
CA GLN A 85 -5.45 0.48 -1.96
C GLN A 85 -6.06 1.57 -1.08
N ALA A 86 -5.32 2.05 -0.07
CA ALA A 86 -5.76 3.16 0.77
C ALA A 86 -6.11 4.38 -0.09
N TYR A 87 -5.26 4.69 -1.07
CA TYR A 87 -5.54 5.74 -2.04
C TYR A 87 -6.79 5.48 -2.90
N GLN A 88 -6.96 4.25 -3.41
CA GLN A 88 -8.16 3.91 -4.18
C GLN A 88 -9.43 4.13 -3.34
N GLN A 89 -9.40 3.84 -2.05
CA GLN A 89 -10.51 4.10 -1.13
C GLN A 89 -10.75 5.59 -0.92
N GLU A 90 -9.70 6.41 -0.81
CA GLU A 90 -9.81 7.87 -0.71
C GLU A 90 -10.44 8.49 -1.97
N LEU A 91 -10.06 8.02 -3.16
CA LEU A 91 -10.68 8.46 -4.42
C LEU A 91 -12.17 8.13 -4.46
N GLN A 92 -12.54 6.91 -4.07
CA GLN A 92 -13.94 6.49 -4.00
C GLN A 92 -14.74 7.35 -3.01
N ALA A 93 -14.16 7.71 -1.86
CA ALA A 93 -14.78 8.61 -0.89
C ALA A 93 -15.01 10.03 -1.44
N GLN A 94 -14.20 10.46 -2.40
CA GLN A 94 -14.35 11.74 -3.11
C GLN A 94 -15.33 11.65 -4.30
N HIS A 95 -16.08 10.56 -4.45
CA HIS A 95 -16.94 10.27 -5.63
C HIS A 95 -16.19 10.28 -6.96
N LYS A 96 -14.86 10.23 -6.92
CA LYS A 96 -14.01 9.98 -8.08
C LYS A 96 -13.92 8.46 -8.18
N THR A 97 -14.83 7.83 -8.90
CA THR A 97 -14.65 6.44 -9.32
C THR A 97 -13.78 6.42 -10.56
N PRO A 98 -12.46 6.16 -10.45
CA PRO A 98 -11.66 5.94 -11.64
C PRO A 98 -12.21 4.70 -12.36
N ALA A 99 -12.41 4.79 -13.67
CA ALA A 99 -12.59 3.60 -14.49
C ALA A 99 -11.36 2.71 -14.26
N VAL A 100 -11.57 1.45 -13.88
CA VAL A 100 -10.48 0.49 -13.68
C VAL A 100 -9.72 0.41 -15.00
N ASN A 101 -8.50 0.93 -15.01
CA ASN A 101 -7.67 0.94 -16.21
C ASN A 101 -7.02 -0.44 -16.37
N GLU A 102 -6.54 -0.74 -17.58
CA GLU A 102 -5.93 -2.04 -17.88
C GLU A 102 -4.76 -2.36 -16.95
N SER A 103 -3.93 -1.37 -16.62
CA SER A 103 -2.77 -1.56 -15.73
C SER A 103 -3.17 -1.97 -14.31
N GLN A 104 -4.29 -1.44 -13.81
CA GLN A 104 -4.84 -1.79 -12.50
C GLN A 104 -5.44 -3.19 -12.50
N PHE A 105 -6.15 -3.57 -13.57
CA PHE A 105 -6.67 -4.92 -13.74
C PHE A 105 -5.55 -5.95 -13.80
N VAL A 106 -4.51 -5.67 -14.59
CA VAL A 106 -3.34 -6.55 -14.73
C VAL A 106 -2.60 -6.69 -13.39
N LEU A 107 -2.38 -5.59 -12.66
CA LEU A 107 -1.79 -5.63 -11.31
C LEU A 107 -2.61 -6.50 -10.37
N HIS A 108 -3.93 -6.28 -10.30
CA HIS A 108 -4.82 -7.07 -9.44
C HIS A 108 -4.70 -8.57 -9.74
N LYS A 109 -4.73 -8.94 -11.03
CA LYS A 109 -4.55 -10.34 -11.45
C LYS A 109 -3.17 -10.89 -11.09
N MET A 110 -2.12 -10.08 -11.19
CA MET A 110 -0.77 -10.50 -10.80
C MET A 110 -0.69 -10.78 -9.30
N LEU A 111 -1.24 -9.90 -8.46
CA LEU A 111 -1.17 -10.03 -7.00
C LEU A 111 -2.01 -11.19 -6.46
N HIS A 112 -3.25 -11.34 -6.95
CA HIS A 112 -4.21 -12.27 -6.34
C HIS A 112 -4.31 -13.63 -7.03
N THR A 113 -3.80 -13.75 -8.25
CA THR A 113 -3.85 -15.01 -9.01
C THR A 113 -2.44 -15.48 -9.35
N ARG A 114 -1.66 -14.69 -10.09
CA ARG A 114 -0.38 -15.17 -10.64
C ARG A 114 0.71 -15.33 -9.59
N LEU A 115 0.83 -14.40 -8.64
CA LEU A 115 1.85 -14.47 -7.61
C LEU A 115 1.69 -15.72 -6.72
N PRO A 116 0.48 -16.04 -6.19
CA PRO A 116 0.26 -17.31 -5.49
C PRO A 116 0.58 -18.55 -6.33
N GLU A 117 0.20 -18.56 -7.61
CA GLU A 117 0.48 -19.65 -8.55
C GLU A 117 1.99 -19.85 -8.74
N VAL A 118 2.73 -18.77 -9.03
CA VAL A 118 4.19 -18.80 -9.24
C VAL A 118 4.92 -19.27 -7.98
N LEU A 119 4.51 -18.78 -6.80
CA LEU A 119 5.06 -19.23 -5.52
C LEU A 119 4.80 -20.72 -5.27
N ALA A 120 3.61 -21.22 -5.62
CA ALA A 120 3.28 -22.64 -5.50
C ALA A 120 4.14 -23.50 -6.45
N SER A 121 4.29 -23.09 -7.70
CA SER A 121 5.14 -23.79 -8.69
C SER A 121 6.61 -23.78 -8.26
N TYR A 122 7.13 -22.65 -7.79
CA TYR A 122 8.49 -22.56 -7.26
C TYR A 122 8.71 -23.48 -6.05
N TYR A 123 7.77 -23.51 -5.12
CA TYR A 123 7.81 -24.43 -3.97
C TYR A 123 7.81 -25.91 -4.42
N GLN A 124 6.95 -26.28 -5.36
CA GLN A 124 6.92 -27.65 -5.90
C GLN A 124 8.27 -28.02 -6.56
N LEU A 125 8.85 -27.12 -7.35
CA LEU A 125 10.14 -27.37 -8.02
C LEU A 125 11.28 -27.53 -7.01
N THR A 126 11.29 -26.75 -5.93
CA THR A 126 12.33 -26.83 -4.90
C THR A 126 12.16 -28.05 -3.97
N HIS A 127 10.93 -28.53 -3.75
CA HIS A 127 10.65 -29.69 -2.89
C HIS A 127 10.58 -31.05 -3.60
N MET A 128 10.15 -31.12 -4.87
CA MET A 128 10.11 -32.40 -5.63
C MET A 128 11.51 -33.02 -5.81
N HIS A 129 12.53 -32.18 -5.95
CA HIS A 129 13.90 -32.64 -6.25
C HIS A 129 14.74 -32.96 -5.01
N LYS A 130 14.20 -32.82 -3.78
CA LYS A 130 14.89 -33.27 -2.55
C LYS A 130 15.11 -34.79 -2.51
N ASN A 131 14.29 -35.56 -3.22
CA ASN A 131 14.33 -37.03 -3.21
C ASN A 131 15.00 -37.65 -4.44
N ALA A 132 15.33 -36.85 -5.47
CA ALA A 132 16.02 -37.31 -6.66
C ALA A 132 17.52 -37.04 -6.53
N LYS A 133 18.34 -38.09 -6.42
CA LYS A 133 19.81 -38.05 -6.25
C LYS A 133 20.59 -37.29 -7.33
N THR A 134 19.93 -36.82 -8.39
CA THR A 134 20.48 -36.00 -9.47
C THR A 134 19.68 -34.71 -9.55
N VAL A 135 20.12 -33.73 -8.76
CA VAL A 135 19.56 -32.37 -8.75
C VAL A 135 19.96 -31.70 -10.07
N ASN A 136 18.97 -31.39 -10.92
CA ASN A 136 19.17 -30.46 -12.03
C ASN A 136 19.25 -29.04 -11.45
N GLY A 137 20.41 -28.68 -10.89
CA GLY A 137 20.65 -27.37 -10.25
C GLY A 137 20.31 -26.20 -11.16
N GLU A 138 20.48 -26.38 -12.48
CA GLU A 138 20.10 -25.44 -13.53
C GLU A 138 18.60 -25.10 -13.50
N LYS A 139 17.71 -26.10 -13.41
CA LYS A 139 16.25 -25.86 -13.36
C LYS A 139 15.82 -25.12 -12.10
N ARG A 140 16.53 -25.33 -10.99
CA ARG A 140 16.27 -24.62 -9.73
C ARG A 140 16.76 -23.17 -9.80
N ALA A 141 17.92 -22.94 -10.40
CA ALA A 141 18.44 -21.61 -10.64
C ALA A 141 17.51 -20.83 -11.56
N GLU A 142 17.11 -21.42 -12.69
CA GLU A 142 16.15 -20.85 -13.63
C GLU A 142 14.81 -20.52 -12.94
N ALA A 143 14.25 -21.43 -12.14
CA ALA A 143 13.03 -21.16 -11.40
C ALA A 143 13.18 -19.97 -10.41
N GLY A 144 14.35 -19.84 -9.78
CA GLY A 144 14.68 -18.71 -8.92
C GLY A 144 14.74 -17.38 -9.68
N GLU A 145 15.39 -17.37 -10.85
CA GLU A 145 15.47 -16.18 -11.72
C GLU A 145 14.09 -15.77 -12.24
N LEU A 146 13.28 -16.73 -12.66
CA LEU A 146 11.90 -16.47 -13.12
C LEU A 146 11.04 -15.90 -12.00
N LEU A 147 11.12 -16.47 -10.80
CA LEU A 147 10.43 -15.93 -9.63
C LEU A 147 10.89 -14.50 -9.34
N GLN A 148 12.20 -14.25 -9.33
CA GLN A 148 12.75 -12.92 -9.08
C GLN A 148 12.22 -11.91 -10.10
N LYS A 149 12.24 -12.26 -11.39
CA LYS A 149 11.71 -11.42 -12.46
C LYS A 149 10.23 -11.09 -12.30
N VAL A 150 9.43 -12.04 -11.80
CA VAL A 150 8.01 -11.81 -11.48
C VAL A 150 7.87 -10.82 -10.32
N LEU A 151 8.64 -10.98 -9.24
CA LEU A 151 8.62 -10.07 -8.10
C LEU A 151 9.03 -8.65 -8.50
N ASP A 152 10.13 -8.52 -9.26
CA ASP A 152 10.61 -7.24 -9.76
C ASP A 152 9.58 -6.55 -10.66
N ASN A 153 8.90 -7.32 -11.53
CA ASN A 153 7.87 -6.76 -12.40
C ASN A 153 6.66 -6.24 -11.61
N ILE A 154 6.23 -6.97 -10.59
CA ILE A 154 5.13 -6.55 -9.72
C ILE A 154 5.53 -5.28 -8.96
N GLU A 155 6.72 -5.26 -8.35
CA GLU A 155 7.23 -4.12 -7.58
C GLU A 155 7.35 -2.87 -8.45
N GLN A 156 7.97 -2.97 -9.64
CA GLN A 156 8.13 -1.83 -10.56
C GLN A 156 6.78 -1.27 -11.05
N ARG A 157 5.79 -2.14 -11.28
CA ARG A 157 4.45 -1.68 -11.69
C ARG A 157 3.73 -0.95 -10.57
N LEU A 158 3.89 -1.42 -9.33
CA LEU A 158 3.38 -0.70 -8.16
C LEU A 158 4.06 0.67 -8.03
N ASP A 159 5.37 0.74 -8.19
CA ASP A 159 6.12 2.01 -8.14
C ASP A 159 5.61 2.99 -9.19
N THR A 160 5.42 2.53 -10.43
CA THR A 160 4.90 3.37 -11.52
C THR A 160 3.51 3.91 -11.20
N LEU A 161 2.63 3.09 -10.62
CA LEU A 161 1.27 3.50 -10.25
C LEU A 161 1.30 4.51 -9.10
N LEU A 162 2.10 4.27 -8.07
CA LEU A 162 2.26 5.20 -6.93
C LEU A 162 2.85 6.54 -7.39
N GLU A 163 3.84 6.55 -8.27
CA GLU A 163 4.40 7.77 -8.85
C GLU A 163 3.39 8.53 -9.72
N GLN A 164 2.52 7.82 -10.45
CA GLN A 164 1.44 8.46 -11.21
C GLN A 164 0.45 9.17 -10.27
N MET A 165 0.13 8.54 -9.14
CA MET A 165 -0.74 9.13 -8.12
C MET A 165 -0.13 10.39 -7.50
N GLU A 166 1.14 10.33 -7.11
CA GLU A 166 1.85 11.48 -6.54
C GLU A 166 1.86 12.67 -7.53
N ARG A 167 2.18 12.39 -8.80
CA ARG A 167 2.15 13.41 -9.85
C ARG A 167 0.77 14.04 -10.03
N GLN A 168 -0.29 13.23 -9.99
CA GLN A 168 -1.66 13.75 -10.10
C GLN A 168 -2.00 14.68 -8.95
N HIS A 169 -1.64 14.33 -7.71
CA HIS A 169 -1.87 15.20 -6.55
C HIS A 169 -1.11 16.52 -6.64
N LEU A 170 0.16 16.47 -7.05
CA LEU A 170 0.95 17.69 -7.25
C LEU A 170 0.34 18.57 -8.34
N GLN A 171 -0.21 17.97 -9.39
CA GLN A 171 -0.90 18.72 -10.44
C GLN A 171 -2.19 19.38 -9.91
N ASP A 172 -3.02 18.64 -9.17
CA ASP A 172 -4.24 19.18 -8.57
C ASP A 172 -3.94 20.38 -7.64
N LEU A 173 -2.88 20.28 -6.82
CA LEU A 173 -2.42 21.38 -5.97
C LEU A 173 -1.94 22.60 -6.77
N ARG A 174 -1.20 22.39 -7.86
CA ARG A 174 -0.76 23.49 -8.74
C ARG A 174 -1.92 24.20 -9.41
N VAL A 175 -2.92 23.45 -9.89
CA VAL A 175 -4.14 24.01 -10.49
C VAL A 175 -4.89 24.86 -9.47
N MET A 176 -5.04 24.37 -8.23
CA MET A 176 -5.68 25.14 -7.17
C MET A 176 -4.91 26.43 -6.84
N ASN A 177 -3.58 26.39 -6.78
CA ASN A 177 -2.76 27.58 -6.54
C ASN A 177 -2.97 28.63 -7.64
N GLN A 178 -2.93 28.22 -8.90
CA GLN A 178 -3.17 29.11 -10.05
C GLN A 178 -4.58 29.70 -10.04
N TYR A 179 -5.59 28.91 -9.66
CA TYR A 179 -6.95 29.39 -9.53
C TYR A 179 -7.05 30.52 -8.49
N LEU A 180 -6.42 30.37 -7.33
CA LEU A 180 -6.39 31.41 -6.29
C LEU A 180 -5.68 32.68 -6.79
N ASP A 181 -4.50 32.52 -7.40
CA ASP A 181 -3.73 33.64 -7.95
C ASP A 181 -4.54 34.43 -9.01
N SER A 182 -5.37 33.75 -9.80
CA SER A 182 -6.21 34.41 -10.82
C SER A 182 -7.43 35.17 -10.28
N HIS A 183 -7.83 34.95 -9.02
CA HIS A 183 -8.98 35.62 -8.39
C HIS A 183 -8.59 36.77 -7.44
N ASP A 184 -7.29 36.96 -7.21
CA ASP A 184 -6.73 38.08 -6.44
C ASP A 184 -6.37 39.29 -7.34
N HIS A 185 -6.87 39.33 -8.58
CA HIS A 185 -6.73 40.43 -9.55
C HIS A 185 -8.07 41.06 -9.95
#